data_AF-A0A3M1RPF5-F1
#
_entry.id   AF-A0A3M1RPF5-F1
#
_cell.length_a   1.000
_cell.length_b   1.000
_cell.length_c   1.000
_cell.angle_alpha   90.00
_cell.angle_beta   90.00
_cell.angle_gamma   90.00
#
_symmetry.space_group_name_H-M   'P 1'
#
loop_
_entity.id
_entity.type
_entity.pdbx_description
1 polymer ?
#
loop_
_entity_poly.entity_id
_entity_poly.type
_entity_poly.pdbx_seq_one_letter_code
_entity_poly.pdbx_strand_id
1 'polypeptide(L)'
;REVASSIEGVEGVHDIRVRRSGASLFGDLTVTVGRHRSFEHAHQVADDVADAVRDEFDGADIVVHVEPVKTPEEPPIRTIQVLAARHELAVHDVRFLQDGRETVLELHLEVPPSLTLAEAHTAVTRLEDEVRSRLGNIDRIVSHIEPWSDRFAAGVSTEIPKSLQRAVAAFTEQYGDGLAVHDLQLRHASCGLSLSFHCELPGDVNIVEAHDMTRRFERHLRTAVPELARVVIHVEPAERNENGEPSRDGPPASSRNVECGD
;
A
#
# COMPACT_ATOMS: atom_id res chain seq x y z
N ARG A 1 5.66 -35.13 2.89
CA ARG A 1 4.34 -34.55 2.55
C ARG A 1 3.60 -34.15 3.81
N GLU A 2 3.26 -35.10 4.69
CA GLU A 2 2.51 -34.82 5.93
C GLU A 2 3.15 -33.71 6.78
N VAL A 3 4.46 -33.78 7.03
CA VAL A 3 5.23 -32.74 7.73
C VAL A 3 5.07 -31.34 7.11
N ALA A 4 5.23 -31.24 5.78
CA ALA A 4 5.09 -29.95 5.09
C ALA A 4 3.64 -29.44 5.13
N SER A 5 2.65 -30.33 5.00
CA SER A 5 1.23 -29.97 5.04
C SER A 5 0.73 -29.54 6.43
N SER A 6 1.47 -29.83 7.50
CA SER A 6 1.10 -29.38 8.85
C SER A 6 1.59 -27.96 9.19
N ILE A 7 2.41 -27.35 8.34
CA ILE A 7 2.92 -25.99 8.55
C ILE A 7 1.82 -24.97 8.23
N GLU A 8 1.61 -24.02 9.13
CA GLU A 8 0.68 -22.92 8.92
C GLU A 8 1.07 -22.10 7.68
N GLY A 9 0.09 -21.77 6.84
CA GLY A 9 0.32 -21.03 5.59
C GLY A 9 0.63 -21.89 4.37
N VAL A 10 0.78 -23.21 4.52
CA VAL A 10 0.85 -24.17 3.40
C VAL A 10 -0.57 -24.54 2.95
N GLU A 11 -0.91 -24.17 1.72
CA GLU A 11 -2.21 -24.46 1.08
C GLU A 11 -2.22 -25.82 0.37
N GLY A 12 -1.04 -26.37 0.08
CA GLY A 12 -0.87 -27.57 -0.74
C GLY A 12 0.59 -27.94 -0.92
N VAL A 13 0.84 -29.23 -1.22
CA VAL A 13 2.19 -29.78 -1.41
C VAL A 13 2.21 -30.75 -2.59
N HIS A 14 3.10 -30.52 -3.54
CA HIS A 14 3.28 -31.35 -4.74
C HIS A 14 4.75 -31.42 -5.17
N ASP A 15 5.00 -32.14 -6.27
CA ASP A 15 6.32 -32.32 -6.89
C ASP A 15 7.45 -32.70 -5.93
N ILE A 16 7.17 -33.66 -5.04
CA ILE A 16 8.13 -34.14 -4.06
C ILE A 16 9.10 -35.11 -4.73
N ARG A 17 10.38 -34.79 -4.69
CA ARG A 17 11.49 -35.64 -5.16
C ARG A 17 12.44 -35.86 -4.01
N VAL A 18 12.78 -37.13 -3.78
CA VAL A 18 13.68 -37.51 -2.69
C VAL A 18 14.65 -38.54 -3.21
N ARG A 19 15.93 -38.37 -2.85
CA ARG A 19 17.01 -39.32 -3.13
C ARG A 19 17.83 -39.51 -1.87
N ARG A 20 18.33 -40.73 -1.67
CA ARG A 20 19.20 -41.08 -0.53
C ARG A 20 20.63 -41.26 -1.02
N SER A 21 21.59 -40.71 -0.28
CA SER A 21 23.02 -40.92 -0.54
C SER A 21 23.73 -41.19 0.78
N GLY A 22 24.07 -42.47 1.02
CA GLY A 22 24.60 -42.92 2.30
C GLY A 22 23.59 -42.67 3.44
N ALA A 23 24.03 -41.93 4.45
CA ALA A 23 23.19 -41.52 5.59
C ALA A 23 22.35 -40.26 5.31
N SER A 24 22.63 -39.52 4.24
CA SER A 24 21.98 -38.25 3.92
C SER A 24 20.75 -38.44 3.04
N LEU A 25 19.73 -37.62 3.29
CA LEU A 25 18.53 -37.51 2.50
C LEU A 25 18.58 -36.19 1.73
N PHE A 26 18.45 -36.22 0.41
CA PHE A 26 18.36 -35.01 -0.39
C PHE A 26 16.99 -34.95 -1.04
N GLY A 27 16.35 -33.79 -1.07
CA GLY A 27 15.07 -33.67 -1.75
C GLY A 27 14.73 -32.25 -2.15
N ASP A 28 13.71 -32.17 -3.01
CA ASP A 28 13.02 -30.95 -3.33
C ASP A 28 11.51 -31.20 -3.22
N LEU A 29 10.78 -30.17 -2.80
CA LEU A 29 9.33 -30.17 -2.82
C LEU A 29 8.81 -28.80 -3.18
N THR A 30 7.62 -28.76 -3.77
CA THR A 30 6.88 -27.52 -3.99
C THR A 30 5.74 -27.43 -2.99
N VAL A 31 5.65 -26.27 -2.32
CA VAL A 31 4.52 -25.89 -1.47
C VAL A 31 3.79 -24.73 -2.11
N THR A 32 2.47 -24.72 -2.00
CA THR A 32 1.66 -23.59 -2.45
C THR A 32 1.31 -22.70 -1.27
N VAL A 33 1.43 -21.39 -1.45
CA VAL A 33 1.15 -20.38 -0.41
C VAL A 33 0.17 -19.35 -0.97
N GLY A 34 -0.73 -18.84 -0.14
CA GLY A 34 -1.70 -17.83 -0.56
C GLY A 34 -1.05 -16.54 -1.10
N ARG A 35 -1.30 -16.21 -2.37
CA ARG A 35 -0.69 -15.07 -3.09
C ARG A 35 -1.12 -13.68 -2.61
N HIS A 36 -2.06 -13.64 -1.66
CA HIS A 36 -2.48 -12.43 -0.96
C HIS A 36 -1.54 -12.08 0.19
N ARG A 37 -0.68 -13.01 0.61
CA ARG A 37 0.36 -12.80 1.61
C ARG A 37 1.59 -12.12 1.00
N SER A 38 2.44 -11.57 1.87
CA SER A 38 3.71 -10.97 1.45
C SER A 38 4.69 -12.02 0.95
N PHE A 39 5.66 -11.59 0.16
CA PHE A 39 6.77 -12.46 -0.25
C PHE A 39 7.59 -12.94 0.95
N GLU A 40 7.80 -12.08 1.96
CA GLU A 40 8.46 -12.44 3.22
C GLU A 40 7.74 -13.56 3.96
N HIS A 41 6.40 -13.51 4.03
CA HIS A 41 5.61 -14.59 4.63
C HIS A 41 5.75 -15.89 3.84
N ALA A 42 5.74 -15.83 2.51
CA ALA A 42 5.96 -17.01 1.68
C ALA A 42 7.35 -17.63 1.88
N HIS A 43 8.37 -16.80 2.10
CA HIS A 43 9.72 -17.25 2.45
C HIS A 43 9.77 -17.90 3.83
N GLN A 44 9.14 -17.29 4.84
CA GLN A 44 9.04 -17.87 6.17
C GLN A 44 8.39 -19.25 6.15
N VAL A 45 7.29 -19.42 5.40
CA VAL A 45 6.65 -20.73 5.23
C VAL A 45 7.61 -21.77 4.62
N ALA A 46 8.45 -21.37 3.66
CA ALA A 46 9.45 -22.28 3.09
C ALA A 46 10.52 -22.69 4.11
N ASP A 47 10.98 -21.75 4.92
CA ASP A 47 11.96 -22.02 5.99
C ASP A 47 11.36 -22.95 7.06
N ASP A 48 10.13 -22.66 7.52
CA ASP A 48 9.40 -23.47 8.50
C ASP A 48 9.18 -24.91 7.98
N VAL A 49 8.83 -25.06 6.70
CA VAL A 49 8.73 -26.37 6.03
C VAL A 49 10.09 -27.07 5.98
N ALA A 50 11.16 -26.36 5.63
CA ALA A 50 12.48 -26.96 5.55
C ALA A 50 12.97 -27.43 6.92
N ASP A 51 12.79 -26.61 7.96
CA ASP A 51 13.14 -26.93 9.35
C ASP A 51 12.35 -28.13 9.87
N ALA A 52 11.02 -28.14 9.69
CA ALA A 52 10.19 -29.26 10.13
C ALA A 52 10.57 -30.59 9.48
N VAL A 53 10.99 -30.58 8.20
CA VAL A 53 11.43 -31.81 7.54
C VAL A 53 12.85 -32.21 7.99
N ARG A 54 13.73 -31.26 8.33
CA ARG A 54 15.04 -31.57 8.91
C ARG A 54 14.92 -32.18 10.31
N ASP A 55 13.96 -31.71 11.11
CA ASP A 55 13.70 -32.22 12.46
C ASP A 55 13.13 -33.65 12.44
N GLU A 56 12.32 -33.98 11.44
CA GLU A 56 11.75 -35.34 11.29
C GLU A 56 12.76 -36.33 10.66
N PHE A 57 13.61 -35.86 9.74
CA PHE A 57 14.52 -36.72 8.98
C PHE A 57 15.98 -36.30 9.16
N ASP A 58 16.68 -37.02 10.04
CA ASP A 58 18.12 -36.85 10.27
C ASP A 58 18.93 -36.80 8.97
N GLY A 59 19.76 -35.75 8.83
CA GLY A 59 20.62 -35.57 7.66
C GLY A 59 19.87 -35.21 6.38
N ALA A 60 18.66 -34.67 6.49
CA ALA A 60 17.92 -34.13 5.35
C ALA A 60 18.47 -32.77 4.90
N ASP A 61 18.69 -32.66 3.60
CA ASP A 61 19.00 -31.43 2.88
C ASP A 61 17.92 -31.23 1.82
N ILE A 62 17.07 -30.23 2.05
CA ILE A 62 15.82 -30.06 1.31
C ILE A 62 15.71 -28.63 0.79
N VAL A 63 15.37 -28.55 -0.50
CA VAL A 63 15.02 -27.30 -1.17
C VAL A 63 13.50 -27.19 -1.24
N VAL A 64 12.95 -26.08 -0.75
CA VAL A 64 11.51 -25.81 -0.81
C VAL A 64 11.24 -24.77 -1.89
N HIS A 65 10.51 -25.16 -2.92
CA HIS A 65 9.97 -24.24 -3.91
C HIS A 65 8.60 -23.73 -3.45
N VAL A 66 8.33 -22.44 -3.66
CA VAL A 66 7.05 -21.82 -3.27
C VAL A 66 6.30 -21.35 -4.50
N GLU A 67 5.05 -21.78 -4.62
CA GLU A 67 4.15 -21.34 -5.69
C GLU A 67 2.95 -20.54 -5.14
N PRO A 68 2.70 -19.32 -5.63
CA PRO A 68 1.59 -18.51 -5.17
C PRO A 68 0.24 -19.00 -5.73
N VAL A 69 -0.75 -19.25 -4.86
CA VAL A 69 -2.10 -19.69 -5.25
C VAL A 69 -3.19 -18.73 -4.76
N LYS A 70 -4.33 -18.72 -5.45
CA LYS A 70 -5.54 -18.04 -4.96
C LYS A 70 -6.17 -18.89 -3.85
N THR A 71 -6.48 -18.28 -2.72
CA THR A 71 -7.18 -18.94 -1.60
C THR A 71 -8.58 -18.34 -1.42
N PRO A 72 -9.50 -19.02 -0.70
CA PRO A 72 -10.83 -18.48 -0.40
C PRO A 72 -10.82 -17.16 0.39
N GLU A 73 -9.78 -16.93 1.19
CA GLU A 73 -9.58 -15.74 2.02
C GLU A 73 -8.99 -14.57 1.23
N GLU A 74 -8.58 -14.78 -0.03
CA GLU A 74 -8.04 -13.72 -0.87
C GLU A 74 -9.11 -12.63 -1.09
N PRO A 75 -8.87 -11.39 -0.60
CA PRO A 75 -9.86 -10.35 -0.75
C PRO A 75 -9.99 -9.95 -2.23
N PRO A 76 -11.19 -9.55 -2.71
CA PRO A 76 -11.42 -9.20 -4.12
C PRO A 76 -10.44 -8.16 -4.66
N ILE A 77 -10.05 -7.19 -3.83
CA ILE A 77 -9.04 -6.17 -4.16
C ILE A 77 -7.70 -6.79 -4.57
N ARG A 78 -7.27 -7.87 -3.92
CA ARG A 78 -6.02 -8.54 -4.26
C ARG A 78 -6.12 -9.27 -5.59
N THR A 79 -7.26 -9.90 -5.87
CA THR A 79 -7.52 -10.47 -7.20
C THR A 79 -7.40 -9.37 -8.27
N ILE A 80 -8.02 -8.20 -8.06
CA ILE A 80 -7.95 -7.06 -9.00
C ILE A 80 -6.50 -6.60 -9.19
N GLN A 81 -5.73 -6.43 -8.12
CA GLN A 81 -4.32 -6.05 -8.19
C GLN A 81 -3.47 -7.04 -8.99
N VAL A 82 -3.68 -8.35 -8.77
CA VAL A 82 -2.97 -9.41 -9.51
C VAL A 82 -3.36 -9.38 -10.99
N LEU A 83 -4.64 -9.16 -11.31
CA LEU A 83 -5.08 -9.03 -12.69
C LEU A 83 -4.48 -7.79 -13.36
N ALA A 84 -4.52 -6.62 -12.70
CA ALA A 84 -3.95 -5.39 -13.22
C ALA A 84 -2.46 -5.55 -13.54
N ALA A 85 -1.69 -6.13 -12.62
CA ALA A 85 -0.27 -6.37 -12.81
C ALA A 85 0.04 -7.26 -14.04
N ARG A 86 -0.84 -8.22 -14.38
CA ARG A 86 -0.70 -9.05 -15.59
C ARG A 86 -0.88 -8.28 -16.89
N HIS A 87 -1.63 -7.18 -16.84
CA HIS A 87 -1.81 -6.25 -17.96
C HIS A 87 -0.82 -5.08 -17.92
N GLU A 88 0.24 -5.17 -17.11
CA GLU A 88 1.25 -4.12 -16.90
C GLU A 88 0.65 -2.81 -16.34
N LEU A 89 -0.47 -2.92 -15.62
CA LEU A 89 -1.15 -1.82 -14.97
C LEU A 89 -0.97 -1.89 -13.46
N ALA A 90 -1.04 -0.74 -12.78
CA ALA A 90 -1.12 -0.67 -11.32
C ALA A 90 -2.50 -0.15 -10.89
N VAL A 91 -2.97 -0.60 -9.73
CA VAL A 91 -4.23 -0.13 -9.12
C VAL A 91 -3.88 0.49 -7.78
N HIS A 92 -4.25 1.75 -7.56
CA HIS A 92 -4.02 2.42 -6.29
C HIS A 92 -5.30 2.73 -5.49
N ASP A 93 -6.48 2.72 -6.14
CA ASP A 93 -7.77 2.84 -5.46
C ASP A 93 -8.77 1.83 -6.04
N VAL A 94 -9.50 1.16 -5.15
CA VAL A 94 -10.54 0.18 -5.48
C VAL A 94 -11.70 0.39 -4.55
N ARG A 95 -12.87 0.70 -5.10
CA ARG A 95 -14.09 0.91 -4.31
C ARG A 95 -15.23 0.07 -4.84
N PHE A 96 -15.88 -0.62 -3.93
CA PHE A 96 -17.14 -1.30 -4.19
C PHE A 96 -18.25 -0.41 -3.65
N LEU A 97 -19.13 0.03 -4.53
CA LEU A 97 -20.33 0.77 -4.18
C LEU A 97 -21.55 -0.10 -4.42
N GLN A 98 -22.48 -0.06 -3.48
CA GLN A 98 -23.77 -0.73 -3.59
C GLN A 98 -24.82 0.32 -3.91
N ASP A 99 -25.35 0.32 -5.14
CA ASP A 99 -26.48 1.17 -5.54
C ASP A 99 -27.75 0.30 -5.64
N GLY A 100 -28.46 0.18 -4.52
CA GLY A 100 -29.59 -0.74 -4.40
C GLY A 100 -29.15 -2.19 -4.58
N ARG A 101 -29.51 -2.80 -5.73
CA ARG A 101 -29.09 -4.16 -6.08
C ARG A 101 -27.87 -4.22 -6.99
N GLU A 102 -27.45 -3.09 -7.54
CA GLU A 102 -26.32 -3.02 -8.45
C GLU A 102 -25.01 -2.86 -7.67
N THR A 103 -24.01 -3.66 -8.03
CA THR A 103 -22.65 -3.55 -7.52
C THR A 103 -21.80 -2.79 -8.54
N VAL A 104 -21.34 -1.61 -8.15
CA VAL A 104 -20.46 -0.76 -8.96
C VAL A 104 -19.03 -0.86 -8.43
N LEU A 105 -18.09 -1.17 -9.30
CA LEU A 105 -16.66 -1.16 -9.01
C LEU A 105 -16.02 0.09 -9.61
N GLU A 106 -15.47 0.95 -8.77
CA GLU A 106 -14.65 2.10 -9.19
C GLU A 106 -13.17 1.75 -9.03
N LEU A 107 -12.38 1.98 -10.09
CA LEU A 107 -10.96 1.68 -10.16
C LEU A 107 -10.16 2.92 -10.55
N HIS A 108 -9.06 3.19 -9.84
CA HIS A 108 -8.02 4.08 -10.32
C HIS A 108 -6.83 3.26 -10.80
N LEU A 109 -6.50 3.41 -12.08
CA LEU A 109 -5.49 2.64 -12.78
C LEU A 109 -4.36 3.54 -13.23
N GLU A 110 -3.14 3.14 -12.92
CA GLU A 110 -1.94 3.78 -13.43
C GLU A 110 -1.37 3.00 -14.62
N VAL A 111 -1.08 3.70 -15.70
CA VAL A 111 -0.58 3.14 -16.96
C VAL A 111 0.79 3.73 -17.34
N PRO A 112 1.63 3.00 -18.10
CA PRO A 112 2.91 3.54 -18.57
C PRO A 112 2.71 4.86 -19.35
N PRO A 113 3.51 5.91 -19.08
CA PRO A 113 3.34 7.22 -19.70
C PRO A 113 3.66 7.23 -21.21
N SER A 114 4.29 6.17 -21.72
CA SER A 114 4.57 5.97 -23.14
C SER A 114 3.35 5.53 -23.96
N LEU A 115 2.26 5.08 -23.31
CA LEU A 115 1.06 4.63 -24.00
C LEU A 115 0.24 5.82 -24.51
N THR A 116 -0.31 5.67 -25.71
CA THR A 116 -1.40 6.53 -26.18
C THR A 116 -2.68 6.23 -25.40
N LEU A 117 -3.62 7.19 -25.38
CA LEU A 117 -4.92 7.00 -24.75
C LEU A 117 -5.66 5.75 -25.28
N ALA A 118 -5.56 5.46 -26.58
CA ALA A 118 -6.20 4.30 -27.20
C ALA A 118 -5.60 2.97 -26.71
N GLU A 119 -4.27 2.92 -26.57
CA GLU A 119 -3.56 1.74 -26.04
C GLU A 119 -3.88 1.54 -24.56
N ALA A 120 -3.83 2.60 -23.76
CA ALA A 120 -4.21 2.57 -22.35
C ALA A 120 -5.65 2.09 -22.17
N HIS A 121 -6.59 2.64 -22.94
CA HIS A 121 -7.99 2.22 -22.91
C HIS A 121 -8.14 0.73 -23.29
N THR A 122 -7.41 0.25 -24.29
CA THR A 122 -7.45 -1.17 -24.70
C THR A 122 -6.96 -2.09 -23.58
N ALA A 123 -5.86 -1.73 -22.91
CA ALA A 123 -5.34 -2.48 -21.77
C ALA A 123 -6.35 -2.50 -20.60
N VAL A 124 -6.94 -1.34 -20.29
CA VAL A 124 -7.95 -1.20 -19.23
C VAL A 124 -9.20 -2.00 -19.55
N THR A 125 -9.70 -1.97 -20.79
CA THR A 125 -10.88 -2.76 -21.19
C THR A 125 -10.64 -4.26 -20.98
N ARG A 126 -9.44 -4.77 -21.34
CA ARG A 126 -9.08 -6.17 -21.11
C ARG A 126 -9.07 -6.54 -19.63
N LEU A 127 -8.52 -5.64 -18.79
CA LEU A 127 -8.55 -5.82 -17.34
C LEU A 127 -9.99 -5.86 -16.81
N GLU A 128 -10.85 -4.93 -17.22
CA GLU A 128 -12.24 -4.88 -16.77
C GLU A 128 -13.00 -6.16 -17.11
N ASP A 129 -12.84 -6.67 -18.34
CA ASP A 129 -13.48 -7.92 -18.76
C ASP A 129 -12.98 -9.12 -17.94
N GLU A 130 -11.68 -9.19 -17.66
CA GLU A 130 -11.12 -10.24 -16.81
C GLU A 130 -11.63 -10.13 -15.37
N VAL A 131 -11.72 -8.92 -14.81
CA VAL A 131 -12.27 -8.68 -13.47
C VAL A 131 -13.74 -9.12 -13.38
N ARG A 132 -14.59 -8.74 -14.36
CA ARG A 132 -15.99 -9.19 -14.43
C ARG A 132 -16.08 -10.71 -14.44
N SER A 133 -15.25 -11.36 -15.26
CA SER A 133 -15.23 -12.82 -15.38
C SER A 133 -14.81 -13.53 -14.09
N ARG A 134 -13.92 -12.91 -13.30
CA ARG A 134 -13.25 -13.58 -12.17
C ARG A 134 -13.93 -13.37 -10.83
N LEU A 135 -14.49 -12.19 -10.59
CA LEU A 135 -15.14 -11.87 -9.32
C LEU A 135 -16.64 -12.18 -9.35
N GLY A 136 -17.28 -12.14 -10.53
CA GLY A 136 -18.75 -12.24 -10.63
C GLY A 136 -19.46 -11.09 -9.88
N ASN A 137 -20.77 -10.96 -10.06
CA ASN A 137 -21.60 -10.01 -9.30
C ASN A 137 -21.11 -8.53 -9.33
N ILE A 138 -20.50 -8.09 -10.43
CA ILE A 138 -20.18 -6.68 -10.68
C ILE A 138 -21.02 -6.24 -11.88
N ASP A 139 -22.00 -5.39 -11.64
CA ASP A 139 -22.91 -4.90 -12.68
C ASP A 139 -22.27 -3.80 -13.53
N ARG A 140 -21.40 -3.00 -12.90
CA ARG A 140 -20.72 -1.88 -13.57
C ARG A 140 -19.29 -1.72 -13.08
N ILE A 141 -18.38 -1.44 -14.01
CA ILE A 141 -17.01 -1.01 -13.70
C ILE A 141 -16.81 0.39 -14.26
N VAL A 142 -16.23 1.27 -13.48
CA VAL A 142 -15.83 2.62 -13.89
C VAL A 142 -14.36 2.81 -13.56
N SER A 143 -13.55 3.05 -14.58
CA SER A 143 -12.10 3.17 -14.45
C SER A 143 -11.63 4.60 -14.73
N HIS A 144 -10.76 5.12 -13.87
CA HIS A 144 -9.98 6.33 -14.12
C HIS A 144 -8.55 5.93 -14.52
N ILE A 145 -8.08 6.46 -15.66
CA ILE A 145 -6.75 6.20 -16.21
C ILE A 145 -5.84 7.38 -15.92
N GLU A 146 -4.77 7.11 -15.19
CA GLU A 146 -3.72 8.08 -14.88
C GLU A 146 -2.37 7.53 -15.37
N PRO A 147 -1.42 8.37 -15.78
CA PRO A 147 -0.05 7.89 -16.02
C PRO A 147 0.57 7.44 -14.69
N TRP A 148 1.54 6.53 -14.73
CA TRP A 148 2.39 6.22 -13.58
C TRP A 148 2.90 7.53 -12.98
N SER A 149 2.71 7.68 -11.67
CA SER A 149 3.25 8.83 -10.97
C SER A 149 4.77 8.85 -11.15
N ASP A 150 5.32 10.02 -11.51
CA ASP A 150 6.77 10.20 -11.58
C ASP A 150 7.31 10.04 -10.16
N ARG A 151 7.74 8.82 -9.83
CA ARG A 151 8.18 8.42 -8.48
C ARG A 151 9.39 9.22 -7.99
N PHE A 152 9.99 10.02 -8.88
CA PHE A 152 11.10 10.92 -8.62
C PHE A 152 10.77 12.35 -9.05
N ALA A 153 9.65 12.91 -8.57
CA ALA A 153 9.49 14.36 -8.63
C ALA A 153 10.58 14.99 -7.75
N ALA A 154 11.69 15.41 -8.37
CA ALA A 154 12.75 16.20 -7.73
C ALA A 154 12.16 17.55 -7.31
N GLY A 155 11.57 17.58 -6.13
CA GLY A 155 10.95 18.77 -5.57
C GLY A 155 12.01 19.67 -4.95
N VAL A 156 12.28 20.82 -5.55
CA VAL A 156 13.14 21.85 -4.94
C VAL A 156 12.37 22.46 -3.77
N SER A 157 12.95 22.38 -2.57
CA SER A 157 12.37 23.03 -1.39
C SER A 157 12.30 24.54 -1.62
N THR A 158 11.18 25.15 -1.24
CA THR A 158 10.91 26.57 -1.44
C THR A 158 10.35 27.21 -0.19
N GLU A 159 10.46 28.53 -0.11
CA GLU A 159 9.94 29.30 1.01
C GLU A 159 8.42 29.22 1.09
N ILE A 160 7.92 29.04 2.31
CA ILE A 160 6.48 28.95 2.57
C ILE A 160 5.88 30.36 2.52
N PRO A 161 4.96 30.66 1.58
CA PRO A 161 4.35 31.97 1.47
C PRO A 161 3.57 32.37 2.74
N LYS A 162 3.54 33.67 3.05
CA LYS A 162 2.74 34.19 4.18
C LYS A 162 1.25 33.90 4.07
N SER A 163 0.71 33.70 2.86
CA SER A 163 -0.66 33.25 2.66
C SER A 163 -0.88 31.85 3.20
N LEU A 164 0.06 30.93 2.95
CA LEU A 164 -0.01 29.56 3.41
C LEU A 164 0.12 29.46 4.93
N GLN A 165 1.08 30.17 5.52
CA GLN A 165 1.24 30.23 6.98
C GLN A 165 -0.04 30.74 7.68
N ARG A 166 -0.66 31.79 7.13
CA ARG A 166 -1.94 32.31 7.64
C ARG A 166 -3.08 31.31 7.47
N ALA A 167 -3.12 30.58 6.36
CA ALA A 167 -4.15 29.59 6.12
C ALA A 167 -4.06 28.42 7.11
N VAL A 168 -2.85 27.91 7.37
CA VAL A 168 -2.59 26.89 8.39
C VAL A 168 -3.02 27.40 9.77
N ALA A 169 -2.56 28.58 10.18
CA ALA A 169 -2.88 29.16 11.49
C ALA A 169 -4.40 29.37 11.68
N ALA A 170 -5.07 29.92 10.67
CA ALA A 170 -6.52 30.14 10.70
C ALA A 170 -7.32 28.83 10.77
N PHE A 171 -6.75 27.73 10.27
CA PHE A 171 -7.37 26.43 10.33
C PHE A 171 -7.19 25.79 11.71
N THR A 172 -5.98 25.80 12.25
CA THR A 172 -5.67 25.27 13.59
C THR A 172 -6.44 26.01 14.68
N GLU A 173 -6.64 27.32 14.53
CA GLU A 173 -7.42 28.12 15.48
C GLU A 173 -8.90 27.65 15.60
N GLN A 174 -9.48 27.08 14.55
CA GLN A 174 -10.85 26.55 14.60
C GLN A 174 -10.99 25.29 15.45
N TYR A 175 -9.90 24.55 15.62
CA TYR A 175 -9.85 23.27 16.34
C TYR A 175 -9.22 23.38 17.73
N GLY A 176 -8.64 24.55 18.07
CA GLY A 176 -8.02 24.82 19.36
C GLY A 176 -6.90 23.83 19.68
N ASP A 177 -6.84 23.37 20.93
CA ASP A 177 -5.80 22.43 21.41
C ASP A 177 -5.98 21.01 20.87
N GLY A 178 -7.04 20.73 20.10
CA GLY A 178 -7.29 19.41 19.51
C GLY A 178 -6.53 19.14 18.21
N LEU A 179 -5.76 20.10 17.69
CA LEU A 179 -5.04 19.99 16.43
C LEU A 179 -3.70 20.73 16.49
N ALA A 180 -2.59 20.02 16.33
CA ALA A 180 -1.27 20.63 16.17
C ALA A 180 -0.68 20.31 14.79
N VAL A 181 0.12 21.24 14.26
CA VAL A 181 0.77 21.10 12.93
C VAL A 181 2.25 21.38 13.06
N HIS A 182 3.08 20.50 12.51
CA HIS A 182 4.53 20.63 12.49
C HIS A 182 5.15 20.09 11.19
N ASP A 183 6.47 20.27 11.01
CA ASP A 183 7.25 19.90 9.82
C ASP A 183 6.61 20.35 8.48
N LEU A 184 6.19 21.61 8.41
CA LEU A 184 5.61 22.17 7.20
C LEU A 184 6.70 22.33 6.13
N GLN A 185 6.59 21.60 5.03
CA GLN A 185 7.52 21.63 3.91
C GLN A 185 6.78 21.95 2.60
N LEU A 186 7.31 22.92 1.85
CA LEU A 186 6.81 23.28 0.52
C LEU A 186 7.87 22.98 -0.53
N ARG A 187 7.46 22.33 -1.63
CA ARG A 187 8.32 21.97 -2.76
C ARG A 187 7.70 22.40 -4.08
N HIS A 188 8.51 22.87 -5.03
CA HIS A 188 8.08 22.98 -6.41
C HIS A 188 8.22 21.63 -7.10
N ALA A 189 7.10 21.09 -7.58
CA ALA A 189 7.07 19.93 -8.47
C ALA A 189 6.71 20.36 -9.90
N SER A 190 6.88 19.46 -10.86
CA SER A 190 6.53 19.70 -12.27
C SER A 190 5.06 20.06 -12.49
N CYS A 191 4.17 19.61 -11.62
CA CYS A 191 2.73 19.87 -11.68
C CYS A 191 2.24 21.03 -10.79
N GLY A 192 3.14 21.74 -10.10
CA GLY A 192 2.80 22.86 -9.21
C GLY A 192 3.43 22.74 -7.81
N LEU A 193 2.88 23.48 -6.84
CA LEU A 193 3.37 23.42 -5.46
C LEU A 193 2.87 22.15 -4.75
N SER A 194 3.79 21.48 -4.05
CA SER A 194 3.50 20.33 -3.19
C SER A 194 3.80 20.69 -1.74
N LEU A 195 2.77 20.67 -0.91
CA LEU A 195 2.86 20.89 0.54
C LEU A 195 2.81 19.54 1.28
N SER A 196 3.71 19.32 2.21
CA SER A 196 3.65 18.20 3.15
C SER A 196 3.84 18.68 4.59
N PHE A 197 3.11 18.08 5.53
CA PHE A 197 3.25 18.38 6.95
C PHE A 197 2.65 17.28 7.83
N HIS A 198 2.99 17.33 9.10
CA HIS A 198 2.44 16.47 10.13
C HIS A 198 1.30 17.18 10.87
N CYS A 199 0.28 16.41 11.22
CA CYS A 199 -0.93 16.89 11.85
C CYS A 199 -1.28 15.96 13.02
N GLU A 200 -1.19 16.47 14.23
CA GLU A 200 -1.49 15.71 15.44
C GLU A 200 -2.97 15.82 15.82
N LEU A 201 -3.58 14.68 16.15
CA LEU A 201 -4.96 14.56 16.63
C LEU A 201 -5.00 13.67 17.89
N PRO A 202 -6.00 13.82 18.79
CA PRO A 202 -6.15 12.92 19.92
C PRO A 202 -6.22 11.45 19.47
N GLY A 203 -5.47 10.56 20.13
CA GLY A 203 -5.35 9.15 19.73
C GLY A 203 -6.62 8.31 19.86
N ASP A 204 -7.66 8.85 20.50
CA ASP A 204 -9.00 8.26 20.61
C ASP A 204 -9.95 8.67 19.47
N VAL A 205 -9.52 9.58 18.58
CA VAL A 205 -10.27 9.95 17.37
C VAL A 205 -10.31 8.77 16.41
N ASN A 206 -11.48 8.49 15.85
CA ASN A 206 -11.61 7.41 14.88
C ASN A 206 -11.00 7.80 13.52
N ILE A 207 -10.57 6.80 12.74
CA ILE A 207 -9.92 7.02 11.44
C ILE A 207 -10.82 7.77 10.43
N VAL A 208 -12.13 7.56 10.44
CA VAL A 208 -13.09 8.29 9.60
C VAL A 208 -13.11 9.78 9.96
N GLU A 209 -13.14 10.11 11.25
CA GLU A 209 -13.13 11.49 11.73
C GLU A 209 -11.79 12.18 11.44
N ALA A 210 -10.67 11.50 11.67
CA ALA A 210 -9.34 11.98 11.29
C ALA A 210 -9.23 12.20 9.76
N HIS A 211 -9.84 11.33 8.95
CA HIS A 211 -9.89 11.50 7.50
C HIS A 211 -10.77 12.67 7.07
N ASP A 212 -11.98 12.79 7.61
CA ASP A 212 -12.87 13.93 7.34
C ASP A 212 -12.21 15.26 7.72
N MET A 213 -11.44 15.23 8.82
CA MET A 213 -10.62 16.35 9.23
C MET A 213 -9.62 16.70 8.11
N THR A 214 -8.70 15.80 7.77
CA THR A 214 -7.67 16.07 6.75
C THR A 214 -8.23 16.55 5.41
N ARG A 215 -9.37 16.01 4.96
CA ARG A 215 -10.05 16.50 3.73
C ARG A 215 -10.52 17.94 3.84
N ARG A 216 -11.03 18.36 5.01
CA ARG A 216 -11.41 19.77 5.25
C ARG A 216 -10.18 20.66 5.24
N PHE A 217 -9.09 20.22 5.86
CA PHE A 217 -7.84 20.98 5.91
C PHE A 217 -7.25 21.17 4.50
N GLU A 218 -7.14 20.09 3.73
CA GLU A 218 -6.67 20.12 2.34
C GLU A 218 -7.49 21.10 1.48
N ARG A 219 -8.83 21.06 1.58
CA ARG A 219 -9.72 21.96 0.84
C ARG A 219 -9.55 23.41 1.25
N HIS A 220 -9.39 23.69 2.55
CA HIS A 220 -9.13 25.03 3.07
C HIS A 220 -7.79 25.58 2.53
N LEU A 221 -6.73 24.78 2.57
CA LEU A 221 -5.41 25.17 2.07
C LEU A 221 -5.42 25.45 0.57
N ARG A 222 -6.06 24.60 -0.24
CA ARG A 222 -6.22 24.82 -1.69
C ARG A 222 -7.04 26.07 -2.02
N THR A 223 -8.02 26.41 -1.19
CA THR A 223 -8.82 27.64 -1.36
C THR A 223 -7.97 28.88 -1.10
N ALA A 224 -7.11 28.84 -0.08
CA ALA A 224 -6.23 29.95 0.27
C ALA A 224 -5.02 30.10 -0.66
N VAL A 225 -4.51 29.00 -1.22
CA VAL A 225 -3.36 28.96 -2.13
C VAL A 225 -3.71 28.09 -3.34
N PRO A 226 -4.30 28.67 -4.41
CA PRO A 226 -4.72 27.91 -5.60
C PRO A 226 -3.57 27.23 -6.37
N GLU A 227 -2.33 27.66 -6.16
CA GLU A 227 -1.12 27.07 -6.76
C GLU A 227 -0.73 25.72 -6.12
N LEU A 228 -1.35 25.33 -5.00
CA LEU A 228 -1.15 24.02 -4.36
C LEU A 228 -1.78 22.91 -5.20
N ALA A 229 -0.95 22.28 -6.03
CA ALA A 229 -1.32 21.10 -6.80
C ALA A 229 -1.48 19.87 -5.90
N ARG A 230 -0.61 19.72 -4.89
CA ARG A 230 -0.57 18.55 -4.01
C ARG A 230 -0.47 18.96 -2.54
N VAL A 231 -1.22 18.27 -1.68
CA VAL A 231 -1.14 18.39 -0.22
C VAL A 231 -1.06 16.98 0.35
N VAL A 232 -0.06 16.72 1.19
CA VAL A 232 0.13 15.45 1.89
C VAL A 232 0.13 15.73 3.38
N ILE A 233 -0.84 15.18 4.10
CA ILE A 233 -0.97 15.37 5.55
C ILE A 233 -0.67 14.02 6.21
N HIS A 234 0.42 13.95 6.96
CA HIS A 234 0.69 12.81 7.81
C HIS A 234 -0.04 13.02 9.14
N VAL A 235 -1.03 12.17 9.43
CA VAL A 235 -1.79 12.28 10.68
C VAL A 235 -1.14 11.43 11.74
N GLU A 236 -0.84 12.05 12.87
CA GLU A 236 -0.19 11.41 14.02
C GLU A 236 -1.13 11.47 15.23
N PRO A 237 -1.14 10.44 16.09
CA PRO A 237 -1.76 10.56 17.39
C PRO A 237 -0.93 11.52 18.26
N ALA A 238 -1.58 12.48 18.90
CA ALA A 238 -0.95 13.35 19.88
C ALA A 238 -0.41 12.47 21.03
N GLU A 239 0.90 12.53 21.25
CA GLU A 239 1.52 11.81 22.36
C GLU A 239 0.96 12.32 23.69
N ARG A 240 0.44 11.41 24.51
CA ARG A 240 0.08 11.71 25.90
C ARG A 240 1.17 11.15 26.80
N ASN A 241 1.69 11.96 27.71
CA ASN A 241 2.59 11.49 28.75
C ASN A 241 1.88 10.54 29.73
N GLU A 242 2.62 9.90 30.64
CA GLU A 242 2.11 8.97 31.66
C GLU A 242 1.01 9.56 32.58
N ASN A 243 0.83 10.88 32.56
CA ASN A 243 -0.20 11.61 33.31
C ASN A 243 -1.39 12.07 32.45
N GLY A 244 -1.44 11.72 31.16
CA GLY A 244 -2.53 12.04 30.24
C GLY A 244 -2.45 13.43 29.61
N GLU A 245 -1.37 14.18 29.81
CA GLU A 245 -1.14 15.52 29.24
C GLU A 245 -0.44 15.44 27.88
N PRO A 246 -0.68 16.40 26.96
CA PRO A 246 0.01 16.44 25.67
C PRO A 246 1.54 16.57 25.85
N SER A 247 2.29 15.66 25.25
CA SER A 247 3.76 15.71 25.19
C SER A 247 4.17 16.90 24.34
N ARG A 248 5.08 17.75 24.84
CA ARG A 248 5.62 18.91 24.11
C ARG A 248 6.91 18.61 23.34
N ASP A 249 7.40 17.38 23.44
CA ASP A 249 8.60 16.93 22.76
C ASP A 249 8.19 16.07 21.55
N GLY A 250 8.06 16.71 20.40
CA GLY A 250 7.94 15.99 19.14
C GLY A 250 9.19 15.13 18.89
N PRO A 251 9.08 14.00 18.16
CA PRO A 251 10.23 13.16 17.85
C PRO A 251 11.30 13.97 17.10
N PRO A 252 12.60 13.73 17.33
CA PRO A 252 13.66 14.45 16.62
C PRO A 252 13.51 14.23 15.12
N ALA A 253 13.46 15.33 14.36
CA ALA A 253 13.37 15.30 12.91
C ALA A 253 14.43 14.35 12.34
N SER A 254 14.00 13.21 11.78
CA SER A 254 14.91 12.27 11.14
C SER A 254 15.39 12.85 9.82
N SER A 255 16.42 13.70 9.90
CA SER A 255 17.15 14.20 8.75
C SER A 255 18.07 13.08 8.25
N ARG A 256 17.52 12.16 7.46
CA ARG A 256 18.35 11.30 6.59
C ARG A 256 18.79 12.14 5.40
N ASN A 257 19.93 12.81 5.55
CA ASN A 257 20.72 13.27 4.42
C ASN A 257 21.09 12.04 3.58
N VAL A 258 20.53 11.95 2.38
CA VAL A 258 21.09 11.09 1.34
C VAL A 258 22.25 11.89 0.75
N GLU A 259 23.46 11.61 1.21
CA GLU A 259 24.67 12.01 0.52
C GLU A 259 24.70 11.30 -0.83
N CYS A 260 24.48 12.04 -1.92
CA CYS A 260 24.91 11.62 -3.24
C CYS A 260 26.43 11.77 -3.29
N GLY A 261 27.14 10.64 -3.22
CA GLY A 261 28.57 10.57 -3.53
C GLY A 261 28.81 10.71 -5.03
N ASP A 262 29.94 11.37 -5.35
CA ASP A 262 30.44 11.75 -6.68
C ASP A 262 30.54 10.61 -7.72
#